data_AF-A0A7S2YBD1-F1
#
_entry.id   AF-A0A7S2YBD1-F1
#
_cell.length_a   1.000
_cell.length_b   1.000
_cell.length_c   1.000
_cell.angle_alpha   90.00
_cell.angle_beta   90.00
_cell.angle_gamma   90.00
#
_symmetry.space_group_name_H-M   'P 1'
#
loop_
_entity.id
_entity.type
_entity.pdbx_description
1 polymer ?
#
loop_
_entity_poly.entity_id
_entity_poly.type
_entity_poly.pdbx_seq_one_letter_code
_entity_poly.pdbx_strand_id
1 'polypeptide(L)'
;MAFVLPAEFDAMSKIPKPTNPRVHIEEIPSQVGVVHRFSGSFSDDLSEEKAQALAEQLRQDGLVDMTNEHVLQQYQWFGYNPPFTLPMFRRNEIWVELSEEQANILINGIDTKTAN
;
A
#
# COMPACT_ATOMS: atom_id res chain seq x y z
N MET A 1 -3.54 -11.27 -5.93
CA MET A 1 -2.24 -11.49 -5.26
C MET A 1 -1.15 -11.34 -6.31
N ALA A 2 -0.14 -10.55 -6.02
CA ALA A 2 1.00 -10.30 -6.89
C ALA A 2 2.31 -10.58 -6.13
N PHE A 3 3.39 -10.78 -6.88
CA PHE A 3 4.75 -10.90 -6.36
C PHE A 3 5.63 -9.93 -7.13
N VAL A 4 6.49 -9.22 -6.41
CA VAL A 4 7.48 -8.33 -7.02
C VAL A 4 8.67 -9.17 -7.45
N LEU A 5 9.10 -8.98 -8.70
CA LEU A 5 10.28 -9.67 -9.22
C LEU A 5 11.56 -9.10 -8.57
N PRO A 6 12.56 -9.94 -8.29
CA PRO A 6 13.88 -9.47 -7.86
C PRO A 6 14.52 -8.51 -8.86
N ALA A 7 15.37 -7.61 -8.38
CA ALA A 7 15.99 -6.55 -9.19
C ALA A 7 16.86 -7.05 -10.36
N GLU A 8 17.28 -8.31 -10.36
CA GLU A 8 18.01 -8.93 -11.48
C GLU A 8 17.17 -9.07 -12.76
N PHE A 9 15.83 -9.06 -12.63
CA PHE A 9 14.87 -9.11 -13.73
C PHE A 9 14.43 -7.70 -14.17
N ASP A 10 15.41 -6.88 -14.55
CA ASP A 10 15.24 -5.47 -14.95
C ASP A 10 14.60 -5.25 -16.35
N ALA A 11 14.38 -6.31 -17.12
CA ALA A 11 13.86 -6.24 -18.49
C ALA A 11 12.95 -7.43 -18.79
N MET A 12 11.87 -7.19 -19.55
CA MET A 12 10.89 -8.21 -19.94
C MET A 12 11.51 -9.44 -20.62
N SER A 13 12.62 -9.25 -21.35
CA SER A 13 13.35 -10.33 -22.02
C SER A 13 14.08 -11.27 -21.06
N LYS A 14 14.41 -10.82 -19.84
CA LYS A 14 15.09 -11.62 -18.82
C LYS A 14 14.12 -12.46 -17.98
N ILE A 15 12.84 -12.11 -17.97
CA ILE A 15 11.84 -12.77 -17.13
C ILE A 15 11.49 -14.13 -17.71
N PRO A 16 11.66 -15.23 -16.96
CA PRO A 16 11.30 -16.56 -17.44
C PRO A 16 9.79 -16.65 -17.65
N LYS A 17 9.38 -17.27 -18.76
CA LYS A 17 7.96 -17.46 -19.08
C LYS A 17 7.30 -18.33 -18.00
N PRO A 18 6.20 -17.87 -17.36
CA PRO A 18 5.48 -18.68 -16.39
C PRO A 18 4.98 -19.97 -17.05
N THR A 19 5.16 -21.10 -16.35
CA THR A 19 4.68 -22.40 -16.82
C THR A 19 3.18 -22.59 -16.56
N ASN A 20 2.63 -21.86 -15.60
CA ASN A 20 1.21 -21.86 -15.27
C ASN A 20 0.50 -20.73 -16.04
N PRO A 21 -0.51 -21.03 -16.88
CA PRO A 21 -1.18 -20.03 -17.70
C PRO A 21 -2.00 -19.00 -16.90
N ARG A 22 -2.27 -19.25 -15.60
CA ARG A 22 -2.94 -18.29 -14.71
C ARG A 22 -2.00 -17.19 -14.18
N VAL A 23 -0.69 -17.37 -14.37
CA VAL A 23 0.32 -16.39 -13.95
C VAL A 23 0.71 -15.58 -15.18
N HIS A 24 0.51 -14.27 -15.09
CA HIS A 24 0.94 -13.31 -16.11
C HIS A 24 1.95 -12.35 -15.48
N ILE A 25 2.77 -11.74 -16.33
CA ILE A 25 3.72 -10.70 -15.96
C ILE A 25 3.07 -9.38 -16.35
N GLU A 26 3.08 -8.44 -15.43
CA GLU A 26 2.54 -7.10 -15.60
C GLU A 26 3.62 -6.08 -15.27
N GLU A 27 3.72 -5.03 -16.09
CA GLU A 27 4.57 -3.89 -15.82
C GLU A 27 3.78 -2.87 -15.00
N ILE A 28 4.25 -2.59 -13.79
CA ILE A 28 3.62 -1.65 -12.89
C ILE A 28 4.41 -0.33 -12.96
N PRO A 29 3.80 0.80 -13.35
CA PRO A 29 4.49 2.07 -13.40
C PRO A 29 4.89 2.54 -12.00
N SER A 30 5.86 3.46 -11.95
CA SER A 30 6.23 4.13 -10.70
C SER A 30 5.02 4.85 -10.12
N GLN A 31 4.74 4.60 -8.85
CA GLN A 31 3.61 5.17 -8.12
C GLN A 31 4.08 5.72 -6.79
N VAL A 32 3.40 6.76 -6.32
CA VAL A 32 3.55 7.31 -4.97
C VAL A 32 2.29 6.93 -4.20
N GLY A 33 2.44 6.63 -2.92
CA GLY A 33 1.29 6.29 -2.09
C GLY A 33 1.59 6.47 -0.62
N VAL A 34 0.53 6.38 0.17
CA VAL A 34 0.58 6.46 1.63
C VAL A 34 0.37 5.09 2.24
N VAL A 35 1.02 4.86 3.37
CA VAL A 35 1.05 3.57 4.06
C VAL A 35 0.53 3.70 5.48
N HIS A 36 -0.39 2.82 5.85
CA HIS A 36 -0.73 2.54 7.24
C HIS A 36 -0.13 1.19 7.67
N ARG A 37 0.86 1.22 8.57
CA ARG A 37 1.50 0.02 9.10
C ARG A 37 0.78 -0.50 10.34
N PHE A 38 0.48 -1.79 10.37
CA PHE A 38 -0.16 -2.46 11.50
C PHE A 38 0.35 -3.89 11.72
N SER A 39 -0.04 -4.49 12.83
CA SER A 39 0.27 -5.89 13.19
C SER A 39 -1.01 -6.73 13.28
N GLY A 40 -0.87 -8.05 13.22
CA GLY A 40 -1.99 -8.99 13.22
C GLY A 40 -1.93 -10.00 12.07
N SER A 41 -2.94 -10.86 12.00
CA SER A 41 -3.13 -11.76 10.87
C SER A 41 -3.90 -11.07 9.74
N PHE A 42 -3.74 -11.58 8.52
CA PHE A 42 -4.59 -11.15 7.41
C PHE A 42 -6.05 -11.50 7.70
N SER A 43 -6.91 -10.49 7.56
CA SER A 43 -8.37 -10.56 7.69
C SER A 43 -8.92 -9.40 6.86
N ASP A 44 -9.95 -9.68 6.06
CA ASP A 44 -10.60 -8.66 5.23
C ASP A 44 -11.19 -7.55 6.12
N ASP A 45 -11.97 -7.92 7.15
CA ASP A 45 -12.53 -6.99 8.14
C ASP A 45 -11.46 -6.08 8.80
N LEU A 46 -10.34 -6.66 9.23
CA LEU A 46 -9.24 -5.90 9.83
C LEU A 46 -8.60 -4.95 8.80
N SER A 47 -8.46 -5.39 7.55
CA SER A 47 -7.86 -4.58 6.49
C SER A 47 -8.77 -3.40 6.13
N GLU A 48 -10.08 -3.62 6.05
CA GLU A 48 -11.08 -2.57 5.83
C GLU A 48 -11.10 -1.58 7.00
N GLU A 49 -11.04 -2.06 8.25
CA GLU A 49 -10.95 -1.19 9.44
C GLU A 49 -9.71 -0.28 9.37
N LYS A 50 -8.53 -0.85 9.02
CA LYS A 50 -7.30 -0.06 8.88
C LYS A 50 -7.34 0.89 7.68
N ALA A 51 -7.98 0.50 6.58
CA ALA A 51 -8.17 1.34 5.41
C ALA A 51 -9.09 2.54 5.73
N GLN A 52 -10.20 2.32 6.46
CA GLN A 52 -11.08 3.40 6.91
C GLN A 52 -10.39 4.34 7.90
N ALA A 53 -9.59 3.81 8.83
CA ALA A 53 -8.79 4.61 9.75
C ALA A 53 -7.76 5.47 8.99
N LEU A 54 -7.13 4.92 7.95
CA LEU A 54 -6.23 5.67 7.07
C LEU A 54 -6.99 6.77 6.33
N ALA A 55 -8.16 6.49 5.77
CA ALA A 55 -8.98 7.48 5.07
C ALA A 55 -9.35 8.68 5.98
N GLU A 56 -9.77 8.40 7.21
CA GLU A 56 -10.06 9.45 8.20
C GLU A 56 -8.83 10.30 8.53
N GLN A 57 -7.68 9.67 8.76
CA GLN A 57 -6.43 10.39 9.03
C GLN A 57 -6.02 11.29 7.85
N LEU A 58 -6.12 10.79 6.62
CA LEU A 58 -5.79 11.56 5.42
C LEU A 58 -6.68 12.79 5.24
N ARG A 59 -7.98 12.67 5.55
CA ARG A 59 -8.90 13.83 5.54
C ARG A 59 -8.50 14.87 6.58
N GLN A 60 -8.11 14.44 7.77
CA GLN A 60 -7.62 15.34 8.83
C GLN A 60 -6.30 16.02 8.46
N ASP A 61 -5.46 15.36 7.66
CA ASP A 61 -4.19 15.89 7.16
C ASP A 61 -4.35 16.75 5.88
N GLY A 62 -5.58 17.01 5.44
CA GLY A 62 -5.90 17.97 4.38
C GLY A 62 -6.30 17.34 3.04
N LEU A 63 -6.31 16.01 2.92
CA LEU A 63 -6.78 15.32 1.72
C LEU A 63 -8.27 14.99 1.84
N VAL A 64 -9.12 16.01 1.72
CA VAL A 64 -10.58 15.90 1.93
C VAL A 64 -11.26 14.89 0.99
N ASP A 65 -10.69 14.65 -0.20
CA ASP A 65 -11.23 13.73 -1.20
C ASP A 65 -10.94 12.25 -0.90
N MET A 66 -10.12 11.95 0.13
CA MET A 66 -9.87 10.58 0.60
C MET A 66 -11.05 10.07 1.43
N THR A 67 -12.20 9.88 0.80
CA THR A 67 -13.37 9.29 1.48
C THR A 67 -13.15 7.82 1.80
N ASN A 68 -13.96 7.28 2.70
CA ASN A 68 -13.89 5.85 3.02
C ASN A 68 -14.17 5.00 1.78
N GLU A 69 -15.13 5.40 0.96
CA GLU A 69 -15.50 4.69 -0.28
C GLU A 69 -14.35 4.70 -1.28
N HIS A 70 -13.66 5.84 -1.44
CA HIS A 70 -12.51 5.96 -2.32
C HIS A 70 -11.38 5.03 -1.88
N VAL A 71 -11.00 5.09 -0.60
CA VAL A 71 -9.93 4.26 -0.06
C VAL A 71 -10.30 2.77 -0.09
N LEU A 72 -11.52 2.39 0.29
CA LEU A 72 -11.97 1.00 0.30
C LEU A 72 -12.01 0.35 -1.10
N GLN A 73 -12.17 1.15 -2.17
CA GLN A 73 -12.15 0.66 -3.54
C GLN A 73 -10.74 0.45 -4.10
N GLN A 74 -9.73 1.12 -3.53
CA GLN A 74 -8.40 1.22 -4.15
C GLN A 74 -7.26 0.72 -3.27
N TYR A 75 -7.49 0.49 -1.98
CA TYR A 75 -6.42 0.07 -1.09
C TYR A 75 -5.81 -1.28 -1.49
N GLN A 76 -4.54 -1.42 -1.20
CA GLN A 76 -3.80 -2.66 -1.36
C GLN A 76 -3.27 -3.11 -0.01
N TRP A 77 -3.36 -4.41 0.27
CA TRP A 77 -2.77 -5.00 1.46
C TRP A 77 -1.40 -5.60 1.12
N PHE A 78 -0.35 -5.18 1.83
CA PHE A 78 0.98 -5.73 1.72
C PHE A 78 1.37 -6.47 3.01
N GLY A 79 1.58 -7.79 2.88
CA GLY A 79 2.09 -8.64 3.93
C GLY A 79 3.53 -9.05 3.67
N TYR A 80 4.40 -8.86 4.66
CA TYR A 80 5.84 -9.13 4.52
C TYR A 80 6.28 -10.41 5.23
N ASN A 81 5.54 -10.82 6.26
CA ASN A 81 5.93 -11.92 7.13
C ASN A 81 5.22 -13.23 6.73
N PRO A 82 5.91 -14.38 6.85
CA PRO A 82 5.33 -15.68 6.54
C PRO A 82 4.28 -16.11 7.60
N PRO A 83 3.40 -17.07 7.26
CA PRO A 83 2.26 -17.46 8.11
C PRO A 83 2.65 -18.08 9.46
N PHE A 84 3.90 -18.55 9.62
CA PHE A 84 4.41 -19.06 10.90
C PHE A 84 4.94 -17.97 11.85
N THR A 85 5.02 -16.71 11.40
CA THR A 85 5.35 -15.58 12.27
C THR A 85 4.18 -15.34 13.23
N LEU A 86 4.43 -15.15 14.52
CA LEU A 86 3.38 -14.83 15.48
C LEU A 86 2.66 -13.52 15.05
N PRO A 87 1.32 -13.45 15.10
CA PRO A 87 0.57 -12.30 14.56
C PRO A 87 1.02 -10.94 15.08
N MET A 88 1.38 -10.85 16.36
CA MET A 88 1.89 -9.64 17.02
C MET A 88 3.25 -9.16 16.48
N PHE A 89 4.00 -10.02 15.78
CA PHE A 89 5.30 -9.70 15.19
C PHE A 89 5.23 -9.56 13.67
N ARG A 90 4.03 -9.62 13.08
CA ARG A 90 3.85 -9.36 11.66
C ARG A 90 3.81 -7.86 11.41
N ARG A 91 4.46 -7.44 10.33
CA ARG A 91 4.30 -6.16 9.67
C ARG A 91 3.37 -6.37 8.49
N ASN A 92 2.25 -5.67 8.54
CA ASN A 92 1.31 -5.54 7.45
C ASN A 92 1.15 -4.06 7.13
N GLU A 93 0.81 -3.76 5.88
CA GLU A 93 0.58 -2.41 5.40
C GLU A 93 -0.71 -2.35 4.60
N ILE A 94 -1.50 -1.30 4.84
CA ILE A 94 -2.48 -0.82 3.89
C ILE A 94 -1.81 0.29 3.09
N TRP A 95 -1.79 0.14 1.78
CA TRP A 95 -1.24 1.10 0.84
C TRP A 95 -2.36 1.69 -0.01
N VAL A 96 -2.33 3.01 -0.21
CA VAL A 96 -3.26 3.73 -1.09
C VAL A 96 -2.44 4.61 -2.01
N GLU A 97 -2.70 4.52 -3.32
CA GLU A 97 -2.06 5.37 -4.33
C GLU A 97 -2.44 6.83 -4.11
N LEU A 98 -1.48 7.73 -4.30
CA LEU A 98 -1.68 9.18 -4.25
C LEU A 98 -1.24 9.81 -5.57
N SER A 99 -1.91 10.89 -5.95
CA SER A 99 -1.37 11.80 -6.95
C SER A 99 -0.16 12.56 -6.40
N GLU A 100 0.70 13.07 -7.29
CA GLU A 100 1.83 13.92 -6.89
C GLU A 100 1.37 15.15 -6.08
N GLU A 101 0.22 15.73 -6.43
CA GLU A 101 -0.37 16.86 -5.71
C GLU A 101 -0.76 16.49 -4.27
N GLN A 102 -1.43 15.35 -4.09
CA GLN A 102 -1.81 14.84 -2.77
C GLN A 102 -0.58 14.53 -1.91
N ALA A 103 0.44 13.90 -2.50
CA ALA A 103 1.69 13.62 -1.81
C ALA A 103 2.39 14.92 -1.36
N ASN A 104 2.42 15.93 -2.22
CA ASN A 104 3.02 17.23 -1.90
C ASN A 104 2.27 17.96 -0.77
N ILE A 105 0.93 17.89 -0.75
CA ILE A 105 0.12 18.46 0.35
C ILE A 105 0.54 17.83 1.69
N LEU A 106 0.66 16.51 1.75
CA LEU A 106 1.05 15.80 2.97
C LEU A 106 2.48 16.13 3.42
N ILE A 107 3.45 16.15 2.50
CA ILE A 107 4.84 16.47 2.81
C ILE A 107 4.96 17.89 3.39
N ASN A 108 4.36 18.88 2.72
CA ASN A 108 4.37 20.27 3.19
C ASN A 108 3.61 20.43 4.52
N GLY A 109 2.54 19.65 4.72
CA GLY A 109 1.79 19.62 5.98
C GLY A 109 2.59 19.06 7.16
N ILE A 110 3.51 18.12 6.92
CA ILE A 110 4.39 17.56 7.95
C ILE A 110 5.48 18.58 8.36
N ASP A 111 6.10 19.26 7.40
CA ASP A 111 7.16 20.24 7.67
C ASP A 111 6.67 21.38 8.56
N THR A 112 5.41 21.81 8.40
CA THR A 112 4.81 22.86 9.24
C THR A 112 4.45 22.39 10.67
N LYS A 113 4.15 21.09 10.86
CA LYS A 113 3.86 20.50 12.19
C LYS A 113 5.13 20.26 13.02
N THR A 114 6.31 20.17 12.39
CA THR A 114 7.58 19.86 13.07
C THR A 114 8.34 21.12 13.54
N ALA A 115 7.83 22.31 13.22
CA ALA A 115 8.47 23.60 13.48
C ALA A 115 7.96 24.35 14.73
N ASN A 116 7.09 23.73 15.55
CA ASN A 116 6.62 24.22 16.85
C ASN A 116 6.93 23.19 17.95
#